data_AF-A0A8B9M8L2-F1
#
_entry.id   AF-A0A8B9M8L2-F1
#
_cell.length_a   1.000
_cell.length_b   1.000
_cell.length_c   1.000
_cell.angle_alpha   90.00
_cell.angle_beta   90.00
_cell.angle_gamma   90.00
#
_symmetry.space_group_name_H-M   'P 1'
#
loop_
_entity.id
_entity.type
_entity.pdbx_description
1 polymer ?
#
loop_
_entity_poly.entity_id
_entity_poly.type
_entity_poly.pdbx_seq_one_letter_code
_entity_poly.pdbx_strand_id
1 'polypeptide(L)'
;MAPPEEVRAQLARCGQSHLLRFWAELGPAQRAALLAALPPGLGEHCRLAAAAGARQRGPPERLDGRMEPLPGRLLGSARRSGLAALERWEPEKTSCGRRDTCLCCDKCAHSLDLNLPAKRWGWVGRGVKISKQKQK
;
A
#
# COMPACT_ATOMS: atom_id res chain seq x y z
N MET A 1 29.43 -12.02 -14.88
CA MET A 1 29.05 -13.03 -13.86
C MET A 1 27.59 -13.39 -14.07
N ALA A 2 27.27 -14.68 -14.22
CA ALA A 2 25.88 -15.13 -14.35
C ALA A 2 25.13 -15.01 -13.01
N PRO A 3 23.80 -14.84 -13.01
CA PRO A 3 23.02 -14.92 -11.78
C PRO A 3 23.05 -16.34 -11.22
N PRO A 4 22.98 -16.52 -9.88
CA PRO A 4 22.88 -17.84 -9.27
C PRO A 4 21.76 -18.67 -9.89
N GLU A 5 22.04 -19.92 -10.24
CA GLU A 5 21.11 -20.85 -10.89
C GLU A 5 19.81 -21.01 -10.09
N GLU A 6 19.92 -21.12 -8.77
CA GLU A 6 18.79 -21.24 -7.84
C GLU A 6 17.84 -20.04 -7.93
N VAL A 7 18.40 -18.83 -7.95
CA VAL A 7 17.64 -17.58 -8.06
C VAL A 7 16.95 -17.51 -9.43
N ARG A 8 17.66 -17.85 -10.51
CA ARG A 8 17.07 -17.86 -11.85
C ARG A 8 15.91 -18.86 -11.93
N ALA A 9 16.09 -20.07 -11.40
CA ALA A 9 15.06 -21.09 -11.38
C ALA A 9 13.85 -20.67 -10.52
N GLN A 10 14.09 -20.07 -9.35
CA GLN A 10 13.02 -19.56 -8.49
C GLN A 10 12.22 -18.46 -9.18
N LEU A 11 12.89 -17.45 -9.75
CA LEU A 11 12.22 -16.36 -10.45
C LEU A 11 11.47 -16.85 -11.68
N ALA A 12 12.01 -17.82 -12.42
CA ALA A 12 11.31 -18.46 -13.54
C ALA A 12 10.03 -19.17 -13.10
N ARG A 13 10.06 -19.95 -12.01
CA ARG A 13 8.85 -20.58 -11.45
C ARG A 13 7.80 -19.56 -11.01
N CYS A 14 8.22 -18.36 -10.62
CA CYS A 14 7.34 -17.26 -10.22
C CYS A 14 6.86 -16.39 -11.40
N GLY A 15 7.33 -16.65 -12.62
CA GLY A 15 7.07 -15.78 -13.79
C GLY A 15 7.77 -14.42 -13.72
N GLN A 16 8.78 -14.27 -12.87
CA GLN A 16 9.50 -13.01 -12.60
C GLN A 16 10.93 -12.99 -13.19
N SER A 17 11.19 -13.77 -14.25
CA SER A 17 12.52 -13.84 -14.89
C SER A 17 13.03 -12.49 -15.40
N HIS A 18 12.14 -11.55 -15.68
CA HIS A 18 12.48 -10.22 -16.18
C HIS A 18 13.32 -9.39 -15.20
N LEU A 19 13.29 -9.70 -13.90
CA LEU A 19 14.13 -9.01 -12.90
C LEU A 19 15.63 -9.22 -13.14
N LEU A 20 16.01 -10.29 -13.85
CA LEU A 20 17.41 -10.58 -14.19
C LEU A 20 17.82 -10.01 -15.55
N ARG A 21 16.94 -9.31 -16.27
CA ARG A 21 17.22 -8.77 -17.61
C ARG A 21 18.51 -7.93 -17.67
N PHE A 22 18.75 -7.13 -16.64
CA PHE A 22 19.88 -6.22 -16.55
C PHE A 22 20.99 -6.72 -15.62
N TRP A 23 20.98 -8.02 -15.26
CA TRP A 23 21.93 -8.58 -14.30
C TRP A 23 23.41 -8.35 -14.68
N ALA A 24 23.70 -8.41 -15.99
CA ALA A 24 25.04 -8.18 -16.52
C ALA A 24 25.53 -6.75 -16.27
N GLU A 25 24.61 -5.77 -16.25
CA GLU A 25 24.90 -4.34 -16.08
C GLU A 25 25.02 -3.93 -14.60
N LEU A 26 24.52 -4.74 -13.66
CA LEU A 26 24.59 -4.45 -12.24
C LEU A 26 26.00 -4.66 -11.68
N GLY A 27 26.48 -3.70 -10.87
CA GLY A 27 27.68 -3.88 -10.07
C GLY A 27 27.49 -4.89 -8.92
N PRO A 28 28.58 -5.36 -8.28
CA PRO A 28 28.51 -6.37 -7.22
C PRO A 28 27.58 -5.99 -6.06
N ALA A 29 27.65 -4.74 -5.58
CA ALA A 29 26.80 -4.24 -4.51
C ALA A 29 25.32 -4.17 -4.90
N GLN A 30 25.03 -3.78 -6.14
CA GLN A 30 23.65 -3.72 -6.66
C GLN A 30 23.05 -5.12 -6.83
N ARG A 31 23.86 -6.10 -7.26
CA ARG A 31 23.44 -7.50 -7.33
C ARG A 31 23.09 -8.04 -5.94
N ALA A 32 23.93 -7.80 -4.94
CA ALA A 32 23.66 -8.20 -3.55
C ALA A 32 22.39 -7.54 -3.00
N ALA A 33 22.20 -6.24 -3.25
CA ALA A 33 21.00 -5.51 -2.85
C ALA A 33 19.73 -6.06 -3.52
N LEU A 34 19.79 -6.41 -4.81
CA LEU A 34 18.67 -7.02 -5.52
C LEU A 34 18.27 -8.35 -4.88
N LEU A 35 19.25 -9.22 -4.58
CA LEU A 35 18.98 -10.52 -3.97
C LEU A 35 18.40 -10.38 -2.55
N ALA A 36 18.93 -9.45 -1.75
CA ALA A 36 18.43 -9.18 -0.40
C ALA A 36 17.01 -8.59 -0.39
N ALA A 37 16.62 -7.89 -1.45
CA ALA A 37 15.29 -7.29 -1.58
C ALA A 37 14.21 -8.28 -2.03
N LEU A 38 14.57 -9.50 -2.47
CA LEU A 38 13.57 -10.51 -2.87
C LEU A 38 12.83 -11.01 -1.63
N PRO A 39 11.49 -10.86 -1.56
CA PRO A 39 10.74 -11.26 -0.39
C PRO A 39 10.66 -12.79 -0.29
N PRO A 40 10.63 -13.35 0.93
CA PRO A 40 10.24 -14.74 1.12
C PRO A 40 8.82 -14.96 0.58
N GLY A 41 8.57 -16.10 -0.05
CA GLY A 41 7.24 -16.44 -0.59
C GLY A 41 6.84 -15.68 -1.87
N LEU A 42 7.78 -15.06 -2.59
CA LEU A 42 7.53 -14.33 -3.84
C LEU A 42 6.60 -15.08 -4.83
N GLY A 43 6.79 -16.40 -4.98
CA GLY A 43 5.99 -17.20 -5.91
C GLY A 43 4.51 -17.28 -5.53
N GLU A 44 4.20 -17.42 -4.23
CA GLU A 44 2.82 -17.41 -3.77
C GLU A 44 2.19 -16.03 -3.96
N HIS A 45 2.92 -14.97 -3.61
CA HIS A 45 2.47 -13.60 -3.83
C HIS A 45 2.14 -13.34 -5.31
N CYS A 46 3.04 -13.69 -6.23
CA CYS A 46 2.83 -13.53 -7.67
C CYS A 46 1.62 -14.32 -8.17
N ARG A 47 1.43 -15.58 -7.70
CA ARG A 47 0.26 -16.39 -8.07
C ARG A 47 -1.04 -15.76 -7.58
N LEU A 48 -1.09 -15.31 -6.32
CA LEU A 48 -2.28 -14.68 -5.75
C LEU A 48 -2.61 -13.36 -6.46
N ALA A 49 -1.62 -12.55 -6.77
CA ALA A 49 -1.79 -11.30 -7.51
C ALA A 49 -2.31 -11.56 -8.94
N ALA A 50 -1.73 -12.53 -9.65
CA ALA A 50 -2.20 -12.93 -10.97
C ALA A 50 -3.65 -13.46 -10.93
N ALA A 51 -3.99 -14.29 -9.93
CA ALA A 51 -5.35 -14.79 -9.75
C ALA A 51 -6.35 -13.66 -9.45
N ALA A 52 -5.97 -12.69 -8.61
CA ALA A 52 -6.80 -11.52 -8.31
C ALA A 52 -7.01 -10.64 -9.56
N GLY A 53 -5.97 -10.41 -10.36
CA GLY A 53 -6.07 -9.67 -11.61
C GLY A 53 -6.90 -10.40 -12.68
N ALA A 54 -6.80 -11.72 -12.77
CA ALA A 54 -7.59 -12.53 -13.70
C ALA A 54 -9.10 -12.48 -13.38
N ARG A 55 -9.48 -12.42 -12.09
CA ARG A 55 -10.88 -12.24 -11.67
C ARG A 55 -11.49 -10.92 -12.15
N GLN A 56 -10.66 -9.91 -12.43
CA GLN A 56 -11.10 -8.60 -12.90
C GLN A 56 -11.18 -8.48 -14.42
N ARG A 57 -10.86 -9.54 -15.19
CA ARG A 57 -10.90 -9.52 -16.67
C ARG A 57 -12.30 -9.57 -17.28
N GLY A 58 -13.36 -9.69 -16.47
CA GLY A 58 -14.73 -9.44 -16.93
C GLY A 58 -15.01 -7.94 -17.13
N PRO A 59 -16.18 -7.56 -17.66
CA PRO A 59 -16.66 -6.19 -17.49
C PRO A 59 -16.53 -5.85 -16.00
N PRO A 60 -15.92 -4.71 -15.62
CA PRO A 60 -15.81 -4.35 -14.22
C PRO A 60 -17.22 -4.44 -13.65
N GLU A 61 -17.43 -5.34 -12.68
CA GLU A 61 -18.65 -5.30 -11.89
C GLU A 61 -18.74 -3.86 -11.40
N ARG A 62 -19.82 -3.14 -11.76
CA ARG A 62 -20.00 -1.75 -11.35
C ARG A 62 -20.18 -1.74 -9.84
N LEU A 63 -19.06 -1.77 -9.12
CA LEU A 63 -19.00 -1.69 -7.66
C LEU A 63 -19.65 -0.39 -7.19
N ASP A 64 -19.66 0.65 -8.04
CA ASP A 64 -20.35 1.92 -7.82
C ASP A 64 -21.82 1.75 -7.44
N GLY A 65 -22.49 0.69 -7.92
CA GLY A 65 -23.89 0.41 -7.60
C GLY A 65 -24.12 -0.25 -6.23
N ARG A 66 -23.04 -0.64 -5.53
CA ARG A 66 -23.08 -1.25 -4.18
C ARG A 66 -22.25 -0.49 -3.15
N MET A 67 -21.47 0.50 -3.58
CA MET A 67 -20.66 1.33 -2.69
C MET A 67 -21.50 2.50 -2.19
N GLU A 68 -21.71 2.57 -0.88
CA GLU A 68 -22.34 3.71 -0.22
C GLU A 68 -21.30 4.73 0.26
N PRO A 69 -21.60 6.04 0.23
CA PRO A 69 -20.72 7.05 0.78
C PRO A 69 -20.52 6.84 2.28
N LEU A 70 -19.32 7.18 2.76
CA LEU A 70 -19.05 7.19 4.20
C LEU A 70 -20.02 8.16 4.92
N PRO A 71 -20.64 7.74 6.02
CA PRO A 71 -21.51 8.60 6.80
C PRO A 71 -20.80 9.89 7.24
N GLY A 72 -21.49 11.03 7.15
CA GLY A 72 -20.91 12.34 7.46
C GLY A 72 -20.32 12.47 8.87
N ARG A 73 -20.85 11.72 9.85
CA ARG A 73 -20.29 11.66 11.22
C ARG A 73 -18.86 11.11 11.28
N LEU A 74 -18.45 10.33 10.28
CA LEU A 74 -17.12 9.73 10.17
C LEU A 74 -16.17 10.60 9.31
N LEU A 75 -16.66 11.71 8.75
CA LEU A 75 -15.93 12.55 7.83
C LEU A 75 -15.61 13.91 8.46
N GLY A 76 -14.32 14.17 8.70
CA GLY A 76 -13.83 15.52 8.98
C GLY A 76 -13.59 16.30 7.70
N SER A 77 -14.03 17.56 7.61
CA SER A 77 -13.79 18.41 6.45
C SER A 77 -13.56 19.86 6.84
N ALA A 78 -12.42 20.43 6.45
CA ALA A 78 -12.13 21.85 6.67
C ALA A 78 -13.17 22.81 6.06
N ARG A 79 -13.93 22.36 5.05
CA ARG A 79 -14.96 23.17 4.39
C ARG A 79 -16.38 22.90 4.91
N ARG A 80 -16.67 21.66 5.34
CA ARG A 80 -18.03 21.25 5.73
C ARG A 80 -18.22 21.12 7.24
N SER A 81 -17.13 21.09 8.00
CA SER A 81 -17.18 21.09 9.46
C SER A 81 -17.22 22.54 9.96
N GLY A 82 -18.07 22.83 10.93
CA GLY A 82 -18.19 24.17 11.51
C GLY A 82 -16.92 24.60 12.23
N LEU A 83 -16.74 25.92 12.40
CA LEU A 83 -15.55 26.51 13.01
C LEU A 83 -15.24 25.91 14.39
N ALA A 84 -16.26 25.67 15.22
CA ALA A 84 -16.11 25.04 16.53
C ALA A 84 -15.55 23.60 16.48
N ALA A 85 -15.83 22.85 15.41
CA ALA A 85 -15.24 21.52 15.22
C ALA A 85 -13.77 21.62 14.80
N LEU A 86 -13.43 22.61 13.97
CA LEU A 86 -12.06 22.86 13.53
C LEU A 86 -11.17 23.36 14.69
N GLU A 87 -11.69 24.29 15.50
CA GLU A 87 -11.02 24.81 16.70
C GLU A 87 -10.81 23.72 17.76
N ARG A 88 -11.73 22.76 17.87
CA ARG A 88 -11.57 21.59 18.74
C ARG A 88 -10.46 20.65 18.25
N TRP A 89 -10.29 20.47 16.95
CA TRP A 89 -9.25 19.60 16.38
C TRP A 89 -7.86 20.24 16.40
N GLU A 90 -7.75 21.56 16.42
CA GLU A 90 -6.47 22.26 16.42
C GLU A 90 -5.55 21.91 17.62
N PRO A 91 -6.00 21.88 18.88
CA PRO A 91 -5.17 21.46 20.02
C PRO A 91 -4.87 19.95 20.05
N GLU A 92 -5.69 19.11 19.40
CA GLU A 92 -5.39 17.67 19.26
C GLU A 92 -4.15 17.45 18.39
N LYS A 93 -3.90 18.32 17.39
CA LYS A 93 -2.71 18.24 16.52
C LYS A 93 -1.41 18.52 17.25
N THR A 94 -1.42 19.40 18.24
CA THR A 94 -0.20 19.87 18.94
C THR A 94 0.12 19.05 20.18
N SER A 95 -0.87 18.34 20.75
CA SER A 95 -0.66 17.51 21.94
C SER A 95 0.08 16.19 21.66
N CYS A 96 0.09 15.69 20.41
CA CYS A 96 0.82 14.48 20.01
C CYS A 96 2.17 14.81 19.36
N GLY A 97 3.07 15.42 20.12
CA GLY A 97 4.39 15.88 19.66
C GLY A 97 5.51 14.84 19.67
N ARG A 98 5.25 13.56 19.36
CA ARG A 98 6.31 12.55 19.13
C ARG A 98 5.79 11.33 18.34
N ARG A 99 6.08 11.35 17.03
CA ARG A 99 6.14 10.16 16.17
C ARG A 99 7.29 9.31 16.72
N ASP A 100 7.09 8.12 17.28
CA ASP A 100 7.17 6.89 16.49
C ASP A 100 6.45 5.69 17.16
N THR A 101 5.69 5.90 18.23
CA THR A 101 4.86 4.86 18.86
C THR A 101 3.59 5.43 19.48
N CYS A 102 2.75 6.13 18.70
CA CYS A 102 1.42 6.46 19.19
C CYS A 102 0.44 5.32 18.87
N LEU A 103 0.31 4.40 19.83
CA LEU A 103 -0.90 3.60 20.07
C LEU A 103 -1.80 4.26 21.14
N CYS A 104 -1.53 5.52 21.51
CA CYS A 104 -2.04 6.10 22.76
C CYS A 104 -3.06 7.21 22.53
N CYS A 105 -4.33 6.87 22.67
CA CYS A 105 -5.13 7.44 23.76
C CYS A 105 -6.35 6.55 24.05
N ASP A 106 -6.58 6.17 25.30
CA ASP A 106 -7.80 5.46 25.75
C ASP A 106 -9.10 6.21 25.41
N LYS A 107 -9.02 7.53 25.12
CA LYS A 107 -10.14 8.33 24.61
C LYS A 107 -10.55 8.00 23.17
N CYS A 108 -9.68 7.42 22.35
CA CYS A 108 -10.01 7.01 20.98
C CYS A 108 -10.51 5.56 20.89
N ALA A 109 -10.26 4.73 21.90
CA ALA A 109 -10.62 3.31 21.89
C ALA A 109 -12.14 3.06 22.10
N HIS A 110 -12.85 3.96 22.79
CA HIS A 110 -14.27 3.77 23.12
C HIS A 110 -15.27 4.07 21.99
N SER A 111 -14.84 4.55 20.81
CA SER A 111 -15.75 4.88 19.71
C SER A 111 -15.72 3.88 18.55
N LEU A 112 -14.83 2.88 18.60
CA LEU A 112 -14.78 1.79 17.63
C LEU A 112 -15.10 0.47 18.33
N ASP A 113 -16.35 0.33 18.76
CA ASP A 113 -16.98 -0.97 19.01
C ASP A 113 -17.28 -1.67 17.66
N LEU A 114 -16.25 -1.74 16.81
CA LEU A 114 -16.23 -2.54 15.61
C LEU A 114 -15.27 -3.68 15.91
N ASN A 115 -15.88 -4.79 16.34
CA ASN A 115 -15.29 -6.11 16.50
C ASN A 115 -14.75 -6.61 15.14
N LEU A 116 -13.64 -6.04 14.68
CA LEU A 116 -12.94 -6.40 13.46
C LEU A 116 -11.57 -6.96 13.86
N PRO A 117 -11.28 -8.25 13.57
CA PRO A 117 -10.03 -8.85 13.95
C PRO A 117 -8.86 -8.11 13.31
N ALA A 118 -7.99 -7.60 14.17
CA ALA A 118 -6.77 -6.87 13.84
C ALA A 118 -5.72 -7.78 13.19
N LYS A 119 -5.99 -8.28 11.98
CA LYS A 119 -4.97 -8.89 11.12
C LYS A 119 -5.26 -8.51 9.67
N ARG A 120 -4.24 -7.91 9.04
CA ARG A 120 -4.06 -7.79 7.57
C ARG A 120 -4.62 -6.53 6.90
N TRP A 121 -3.98 -5.39 7.18
CA TRP A 121 -3.91 -4.30 6.20
C TRP A 121 -2.45 -3.87 6.04
N GLY A 122 -1.78 -4.47 5.04
CA GLY A 122 -0.51 -3.98 4.55
C GLY A 122 -0.77 -2.74 3.69
N TRP A 123 -0.30 -1.59 4.14
CA TRP A 123 -0.31 -0.36 3.36
C TRP A 123 0.63 -0.52 2.16
N VAL A 124 0.09 -0.47 0.94
CA VAL A 124 0.88 -0.22 -0.28
C VAL A 124 0.23 0.96 -0.99
N GLY A 125 0.93 2.09 -0.99
CA GLY A 125 0.46 3.31 -1.65
C GLY A 125 1.53 4.38 -1.74
N ARG A 126 2.55 4.16 -2.57
CA ARG A 126 3.38 5.27 -3.09
C ARG A 126 2.65 5.85 -4.31
N GLY A 127 1.99 6.98 -4.11
CA GLY A 127 1.43 7.79 -5.19
C GLY A 127 2.55 8.46 -5.99
N VAL A 128 2.75 8.02 -7.22
CA VAL A 128 3.54 8.76 -8.22
C VAL A 128 2.60 9.75 -8.90
N LYS A 129 2.90 11.06 -8.76
CA LYS A 129 2.26 12.12 -9.56
C LYS A 129 2.82 12.07 -10.97
N ILE A 130 1.98 11.78 -11.96
CA ILE A 130 2.31 12.00 -13.37
C ILE A 130 1.88 13.43 -13.71
N SER A 131 2.85 14.33 -13.86
CA SER A 131 2.64 15.68 -14.37
C SER A 131 2.39 15.62 -15.87
N LYS A 132 1.20 16.08 -16.32
CA LYS A 132 0.93 16.34 -17.74
C LYS A 132 1.76 17.55 -18.19
N GLN A 133 2.80 17.30 -18.97
CA GLN A 133 3.50 18.34 -19.72
C GLN A 133 2.73 18.59 -21.02
N LYS A 134 2.05 19.74 -21.09
CA LYS A 134 1.28 20.17 -22.26
C LYS A 134 2.24 20.95 -23.16
N GLN A 135 2.67 20.34 -24.27
CA GLN A 135 3.28 21.07 -25.38
C GLN A 135 2.17 21.83 -26.13
N LYS A 136 2.32 23.15 -26.21
CA LYS A 136 1.92 23.92 -27.38
C LYS A 136 2.75 25.21 -27.44
#